data_AF-A0A6G3YT41-F1
#
_entry.id   AF-A0A6G3YT41-F1
#
_cell.length_a   1.000
_cell.length_b   1.000
_cell.length_c   1.000
_cell.angle_alpha   90.00
_cell.angle_beta   90.00
_cell.angle_gamma   90.00
#
_symmetry.space_group_name_H-M   'P 1'
#
loop_
_entity.id
_entity.type
_entity.pdbx_description
1 polymer ?
#
loop_
_entity_poly.entity_id
_entity_poly.type
_entity_poly.pdbx_seq_one_letter_code
_entity_poly.pdbx_strand_id
1 'polypeptide(L)'
;MRASIPLPTTLIKPQRLEQFQEVELSLCDHDWLEVTLQGLWITEDPNQEEGVFVTELTPHLEQRLFRLWTLSQTRFYAVAIAHGSYR
;
A
#
# COMPACT_ATOMS: atom_id res chain seq x y z
N MET A 1 1.75 3.21 -16.08
CA MET A 1 1.79 4.31 -15.09
C MET A 1 1.66 3.69 -13.70
N ARG A 2 2.14 4.34 -12.63
CA ARG A 2 2.22 3.76 -11.28
C ARG A 2 1.19 4.42 -10.35
N ALA A 3 0.45 3.62 -9.59
CA ALA A 3 -0.42 4.09 -8.52
C ALA A 3 0.08 3.56 -7.17
N SER A 4 0.11 4.44 -6.18
CA SER A 4 0.89 4.29 -4.95
C SER A 4 0.01 4.35 -3.70
N ILE A 5 0.09 3.33 -2.85
CA ILE A 5 -0.63 3.30 -1.56
C ILE A 5 0.39 3.26 -0.41
N PRO A 6 0.42 4.25 0.50
CA PRO A 6 1.36 4.29 1.62
C PRO A 6 0.96 3.28 2.72
N LEU A 7 1.93 2.50 3.20
CA LEU A 7 1.80 1.53 4.28
C LEU A 7 2.95 1.70 5.29
N PRO A 8 2.74 1.56 6.60
CA PRO A 8 3.83 1.68 7.56
C PRO A 8 5.00 0.69 7.35
N THR A 9 6.25 1.16 7.38
CA THR A 9 7.49 0.36 7.18
C THR A 9 7.62 -0.79 8.17
N THR A 10 7.07 -0.62 9.37
CA THR A 10 7.06 -1.65 10.43
C THR A 10 6.28 -2.93 10.09
N LEU A 11 5.47 -2.92 9.02
CA LEU A 11 4.62 -4.05 8.63
C LEU A 11 5.38 -5.14 7.88
N ILE A 12 6.45 -4.76 7.17
CA ILE A 12 7.16 -5.66 6.28
C ILE A 12 8.63 -5.64 6.66
N LYS A 13 9.11 -6.73 7.26
CA LYS A 13 10.56 -6.97 7.31
C LYS A 13 11.07 -7.04 5.88
N PRO A 14 12.23 -6.47 5.54
CA PRO A 14 12.75 -6.47 4.16
C PRO A 14 12.73 -7.84 3.49
N GLN A 15 12.97 -8.91 4.26
CA GLN A 15 12.93 -10.31 3.78
C GLN A 15 11.55 -10.83 3.34
N ARG A 16 10.46 -10.08 3.61
CA ARG A 16 9.09 -10.42 3.20
C ARG A 16 8.63 -9.64 1.97
N LEU A 17 9.38 -8.64 1.52
CA LEU A 17 9.07 -7.87 0.31
C LEU A 17 9.07 -8.78 -0.94
N GLU A 18 9.95 -9.78 -0.98
CA GLU A 18 10.05 -10.75 -2.07
C GLU A 18 8.79 -11.63 -2.24
N GLN A 19 7.93 -11.72 -1.22
CA GLN A 19 6.66 -12.47 -1.32
C GLN A 19 5.61 -11.72 -2.15
N PHE A 20 5.87 -10.45 -2.50
CA PHE A 20 4.95 -9.56 -3.20
C PHE A 20 5.33 -9.35 -4.67
N GLN A 21 5.92 -10.33 -5.38
CA GLN A 21 6.41 -10.19 -6.78
C GLN A 21 5.45 -9.55 -7.81
N GLU A 22 4.13 -9.60 -7.61
CA GLU A 22 3.13 -8.96 -8.49
C GLU A 22 2.89 -7.47 -8.20
N VAL A 23 3.48 -6.94 -7.12
CA VAL A 23 3.35 -5.56 -6.65
C VAL A 23 4.74 -5.02 -6.33
N GLU A 24 5.09 -3.87 -6.92
CA GLU A 24 6.36 -3.23 -6.59
C GLU A 24 6.22 -2.51 -5.24
N LEU A 25 7.13 -2.81 -4.31
CA LEU A 25 7.17 -2.19 -2.99
C LEU A 25 8.44 -1.36 -2.88
N SER A 26 8.29 -0.06 -2.65
CA SER A 26 9.41 0.89 -2.46
C SER A 26 9.30 1.56 -1.09
N LEU A 27 10.41 1.98 -0.51
CA LEU A 27 10.37 2.88 0.64
C LEU A 27 9.96 4.26 0.12
N CYS A 28 8.87 4.81 0.66
CA CYS A 28 8.46 6.19 0.43
C CYS A 28 9.31 7.11 1.33
N ASP A 29 9.44 6.76 2.61
CA ASP A 29 10.34 7.40 3.58
C ASP A 29 10.74 6.43 4.73
N HIS A 30 11.17 6.96 5.88
CA HIS A 30 11.55 6.15 7.05
C HIS A 30 10.38 5.36 7.65
N ASP A 31 9.16 5.88 7.54
CA ASP A 31 7.97 5.36 8.20
C ASP A 31 6.97 4.75 7.21
N TRP A 32 7.10 5.02 5.91
CA TRP A 32 6.14 4.61 4.87
C TRP A 32 6.79 3.81 3.72
N LEU A 33 6.10 2.74 3.33
CA LEU A 33 6.30 1.92 2.15
C LEU A 33 5.22 2.28 1.13
N GLU A 34 5.58 2.30 -0.13
CA GLU A 34 4.69 2.56 -1.25
C GLU A 34 4.39 1.24 -1.95
N VAL A 35 3.11 0.92 -2.12
CA VAL A 35 2.65 -0.18 -2.97
C VAL A 35 2.33 0.34 -4.35
N THR A 36 3.14 -0.03 -5.33
CA THR A 36 3.00 0.35 -6.74
C THR A 36 2.24 -0.72 -7.53
N LEU A 37 1.11 -0.32 -8.11
CA LEU A 37 0.35 -1.12 -9.08
C LEU A 37 0.73 -0.74 -10.51
N GLN A 38 0.80 -1.76 -11.38
CA GLN A 38 0.99 -1.56 -12.81
C GLN A 38 -0.36 -1.48 -13.51
N GLY A 39 -0.56 -0.42 -14.28
CA GLY A 39 -1.81 -0.24 -15.01
C GLY A 39 -1.72 0.85 -16.07
N LEU A 40 -2.88 1.12 -16.65
CA LEU A 40 -3.10 2.15 -17.65
C LEU A 40 -3.67 3.41 -16.99
N TRP A 41 -3.13 4.57 -17.33
CA TRP A 41 -3.71 5.86 -16.98
C TRP A 41 -4.45 6.40 -18.19
N ILE A 42 -5.73 6.70 -18.00
CA ILE A 42 -6.60 7.23 -19.05
C ILE A 42 -6.92 8.67 -18.69
N THR A 43 -6.53 9.59 -19.57
CA THR A 43 -6.74 11.03 -19.39
C THR A 43 -6.96 11.68 -20.76
N GLU A 44 -7.57 12.87 -20.77
CA GLU A 44 -7.82 13.64 -21.99
C GLU A 44 -6.53 14.34 -22.49
N ASP A 45 -5.63 14.72 -21.58
CA ASP A 45 -4.32 15.31 -21.87
C ASP A 45 -3.21 14.58 -21.08
N PRO A 46 -2.15 14.06 -21.73
CA PRO A 46 -1.04 13.39 -21.06
C PRO A 46 -0.32 14.20 -19.97
N ASN A 47 -0.45 15.53 -19.97
CA ASN A 47 0.14 16.42 -18.95
C ASN A 47 -0.84 16.74 -17.81
N GLN A 48 -2.06 16.25 -17.86
CA GLN A 48 -3.08 16.50 -16.85
C GLN A 48 -2.87 15.60 -15.63
N GLU A 49 -2.96 16.19 -14.44
CA GLU A 49 -2.83 15.47 -13.17
C GLU A 49 -4.07 14.59 -12.86
N GLU A 50 -5.20 14.91 -13.47
CA GLU A 50 -6.46 14.19 -13.32
C GLU A 50 -6.67 13.15 -14.42
N GLY A 51 -7.27 12.02 -14.05
CA GLY A 51 -7.53 10.91 -14.94
C GLY A 51 -8.04 9.69 -14.19
N VAL A 52 -8.21 8.59 -14.91
CA VAL A 52 -8.66 7.31 -14.38
C VAL A 52 -7.51 6.30 -14.47
N PHE A 53 -7.12 5.76 -13.32
CA PHE A 53 -6.21 4.61 -13.28
C PHE A 53 -7.01 3.31 -13.43
N VAL A 54 -6.61 2.48 -14.39
CA VAL A 54 -7.18 1.17 -14.65
C VAL A 54 -6.10 0.11 -14.49
N THR A 55 -6.36 -0.88 -13.64
CA THR A 55 -5.49 -2.04 -13.43
C THR A 55 -6.32 -3.32 -13.46
N GLU A 56 -5.72 -4.40 -13.93
CA GLU A 56 -6.28 -5.72 -13.72
C GLU A 56 -6.05 -6.15 -12.26
N LEU A 57 -7.11 -6.61 -11.60
CA LEU A 57 -7.04 -7.21 -10.27
C LEU A 57 -7.23 -8.71 -10.40
N THR A 58 -6.11 -9.42 -10.55
CA THR A 58 -6.14 -10.88 -10.48
C THR A 58 -6.51 -11.31 -9.05
N PRO A 59 -7.07 -12.52 -8.84
CA PRO A 59 -7.37 -13.01 -7.50
C PRO A 59 -6.14 -13.03 -6.57
N HIS A 60 -4.95 -13.26 -7.12
CA HIS A 60 -3.70 -13.25 -6.37
C HIS A 60 -3.31 -11.83 -5.91
N LEU A 61 -3.41 -10.85 -6.81
CA LEU A 61 -3.13 -9.45 -6.50
C LEU A 61 -4.14 -8.89 -5.49
N GLU A 62 -5.43 -9.18 -5.67
CA GLU A 62 -6.49 -8.76 -4.75
C GLU A 62 -6.25 -9.30 -3.33
N GLN A 63 -5.96 -10.60 -3.19
CA GLN A 63 -5.66 -11.19 -1.88
C GLN A 63 -4.42 -10.56 -1.22
N ARG A 64 -3.39 -10.22 -2.01
CA ARG A 64 -2.18 -9.56 -1.50
C ARG A 64 -2.47 -8.16 -0.99
N LEU A 65 -3.20 -7.35 -1.76
CA LEU A 65 -3.62 -6.01 -1.35
C LEU A 65 -4.48 -6.05 -0.09
N PHE A 66 -5.44 -6.98 -0.02
CA PHE A 66 -6.26 -7.17 1.16
C PHE A 66 -5.43 -7.54 2.41
N ARG A 67 -4.43 -8.41 2.25
CA ARG A 67 -3.52 -8.78 3.34
C ARG A 67 -2.69 -7.59 3.81
N LEU A 68 -2.15 -6.79 2.89
CA LEU A 68 -1.39 -5.58 3.20
C LEU A 68 -2.24 -4.56 3.97
N TRP A 69 -3.47 -4.35 3.52
CA TRP A 69 -4.45 -3.47 4.19
C TRP A 69 -4.86 -4.00 5.58
N THR A 70 -5.02 -5.31 5.74
CA THR A 70 -5.32 -5.91 7.06
C THR A 70 -4.15 -5.70 8.03
N LEU A 71 -2.92 -5.91 7.56
CA LEU A 71 -1.71 -5.70 8.36
C LEU A 71 -1.59 -4.24 8.80
N SER A 72 -1.87 -3.27 7.92
CA SER A 72 -1.78 -1.85 8.28
C SER A 72 -2.80 -1.41 9.34
N GLN A 73 -3.97 -2.03 9.35
CA GLN A 73 -4.99 -1.77 10.37
C GLN A 73 -4.68 -2.36 11.74
N THR A 74 -3.85 -3.41 11.80
CA THR A 74 -3.59 -4.15 13.05
C THR A 74 -2.88 -3.28 14.10
N ARG A 75 -2.28 -2.14 13.70
CA ARG A 75 -1.58 -1.22 14.61
C ARG A 75 -2.45 -0.08 15.19
N PHE A 76 -3.66 0.17 14.67
CA PHE A 76 -4.54 1.22 15.24
C PHE A 76 -5.12 0.85 16.61
N TYR A 77 -5.19 -0.44 16.96
CA TYR A 77 -5.73 -0.89 18.24
C TYR A 77 -4.73 -0.85 19.40
N ALA A 78 -3.41 -0.89 19.15
CA ALA A 78 -2.42 -0.90 20.22
C ALA A 78 -2.15 0.49 20.82
N VAL A 79 -2.24 1.55 19.99
CA VAL A 79 -2.06 2.94 20.45
C VAL A 79 -3.31 3.45 21.21
N ALA A 80 -4.51 3.01 20.80
CA ALA A 80 -5.75 3.39 21.47
C ALA A 80 -5.85 2.86 22.91
N ILE A 81 -5.30 1.67 23.19
CA ILE A 81 -5.26 1.12 24.56
C ILE A 81 -4.15 1.77 25.41
N ALA A 82 -3.03 2.17 24.79
CA ALA A 82 -1.92 2.81 25.51
C ALA A 82 -2.23 4.22 26.03
N HIS A 83 -3.17 4.95 25.42
CA HIS A 83 -3.62 6.27 25.89
C HIS A 83 -4.79 6.23 26.89
N GLY A 84 -5.33 5.04 27.22
CA GLY A 84 -6.49 4.86 28.10
C GLY A 84 -6.19 4.73 29.58
N SER A 85 -4.92 4.66 30.00
CA SER A 85 -4.54 4.43 31.40
C SER A 85 -3.76 5.60 32.00
N TYR A 86 -4.40 6.76 32.06
CA TYR A 86 -4.11 7.79 33.06
C TYR A 86 -5.45 8.25 33.66
N ARG A 87 -5.93 7.48 34.63
CA ARG A 87 -6.80 7.97 35.70
C ARG A 87 -6.41 7.28 37.00
#